data_AF-A0A3D2KID2-F1
#
_entry.id   AF-A0A3D2KID2-F1
#
_cell.length_a   1.000
_cell.length_b   1.000
_cell.length_c   1.000
_cell.angle_alpha   90.00
_cell.angle_beta   90.00
_cell.angle_gamma   90.00
#
_symmetry.space_group_name_H-M   'P 1'
#
loop_
_entity.id
_entity.type
_entity.pdbx_description
1 polymer ?
#
loop_
_entity_poly.entity_id
_entity_poly.type
_entity_poly.pdbx_seq_one_letter_code
_entity_poly.pdbx_strand_id
1 'polypeptide(L)'
;MRHRSGGLPGREGGGRDRGLHRGGGPGLIVGTCLLRLHLSEARSLKDKRQVVTSLMTRLRTRFGVSVAELDEQETWQLATLGVACVSASETVCRRLLDNLVAWTERAGPFEVLEASIEIR
;
A
#
# COMPACT_ATOMS: atom_id res chain seq x y z
N MET A 1 -20.45 14.97 -61.18
CA MET A 1 -19.49 14.83 -60.07
C MET A 1 -20.23 14.31 -58.84
N ARG A 2 -20.07 13.03 -58.49
CA ARG A 2 -20.70 12.40 -57.32
C ARG A 2 -19.63 12.23 -56.26
N HIS A 3 -19.72 12.99 -55.16
CA HIS A 3 -18.83 12.82 -54.00
C HIS A 3 -19.32 11.63 -53.16
N ARG A 4 -18.48 10.59 -53.07
CA ARG A 4 -18.60 9.53 -52.06
C ARG A 4 -17.67 9.87 -50.90
N SER A 5 -18.23 10.01 -49.72
CA SER A 5 -17.53 10.02 -48.43
C SER A 5 -18.33 9.02 -47.58
N GLY A 6 -17.84 7.84 -47.22
CA GLY A 6 -16.68 7.62 -46.37
C GLY A 6 -17.14 7.48 -44.92
N GLY A 7 -18.00 6.49 -44.62
CA GLY A 7 -18.47 6.19 -43.26
C GLY A 7 -17.62 5.09 -42.63
N LEU A 8 -16.91 5.40 -41.55
CA LEU A 8 -16.20 4.42 -40.71
C LEU A 8 -17.15 3.87 -39.63
N PRO A 9 -17.04 2.59 -39.24
CA PRO A 9 -17.93 1.97 -38.26
C PRO A 9 -17.58 2.39 -36.83
N GLY A 10 -18.63 2.51 -36.02
CA GLY A 10 -18.59 2.95 -34.63
C GLY A 10 -17.71 2.07 -33.75
N ARG A 11 -16.90 2.72 -32.92
CA ARG A 11 -16.16 2.05 -31.84
C ARG A 11 -17.09 1.92 -30.63
N GLU A 12 -17.37 0.69 -30.29
CA GLU A 12 -17.88 0.27 -29.00
C GLU A 12 -16.92 0.75 -27.90
N GLY A 13 -17.45 1.59 -27.01
CA GLY A 13 -16.77 2.01 -25.79
C GLY A 13 -17.58 1.52 -24.60
N GLY A 14 -17.19 0.34 -24.09
CA GLY A 14 -17.76 -0.28 -22.90
C GLY A 14 -17.93 0.72 -21.76
N GLY A 15 -19.19 0.89 -21.36
CA GLY A 15 -19.55 1.64 -20.17
C GLY A 15 -18.92 0.98 -18.96
N ARG A 16 -17.78 1.52 -18.53
CA ARG A 16 -17.25 1.23 -17.20
C ARG A 16 -18.28 1.76 -16.22
N ASP A 17 -18.81 0.82 -15.46
CA ASP A 17 -19.68 0.98 -14.32
C ASP A 17 -19.31 2.24 -13.53
N ARG A 18 -20.18 3.25 -13.61
CA ARG A 18 -20.12 4.49 -12.83
C ARG A 18 -21.26 4.47 -11.80
N GLY A 19 -21.26 3.48 -10.92
CA GLY A 19 -21.77 3.68 -9.55
C GLY A 19 -20.58 4.10 -8.69
N LEU A 20 -20.55 5.19 -7.93
CA LEU A 20 -21.62 5.78 -7.14
C LEU A 20 -21.14 7.14 -6.60
N HIS A 21 -21.33 8.29 -7.27
CA HIS A 21 -21.12 9.60 -6.63
C HIS A 21 -22.05 10.69 -7.20
N ARG A 22 -23.25 10.83 -6.64
CA ARG A 22 -23.96 12.11 -6.63
C ARG A 22 -23.44 12.91 -5.42
N GLY A 23 -22.35 13.65 -5.62
CA GLY A 23 -21.73 14.51 -4.62
C GLY A 23 -20.26 14.76 -4.99
N GLY A 24 -19.99 15.88 -5.66
CA GLY A 24 -18.70 16.21 -6.29
C GLY A 24 -17.56 16.57 -5.33
N GLY A 25 -17.33 15.77 -4.29
CA GLY A 25 -16.10 15.83 -3.51
C GLY A 25 -14.94 15.14 -4.26
N PRO A 26 -13.67 15.48 -3.96
CA PRO A 26 -12.55 14.74 -4.50
C PRO A 26 -12.65 13.27 -4.06
N GLY A 27 -12.39 12.34 -4.98
CA GLY A 27 -12.35 10.91 -4.66
C GLY A 27 -11.34 10.66 -3.54
N LEU A 28 -11.77 9.97 -2.48
CA LEU A 28 -10.94 9.57 -1.36
C LEU A 28 -10.73 8.06 -1.44
N ILE A 29 -9.48 7.65 -1.66
CA ILE A 29 -9.06 6.26 -1.64
C ILE A 29 -8.20 6.02 -0.41
N VAL A 30 -8.48 4.94 0.32
CA VAL A 30 -7.70 4.51 1.48
C VAL A 30 -7.00 3.20 1.13
N GLY A 31 -5.69 3.18 1.27
CA GLY A 31 -4.89 1.96 1.15
C GLY A 31 -4.39 1.52 2.50
N THR A 32 -4.42 0.21 2.75
CA THR A 32 -3.78 -0.41 3.90
C THR A 32 -2.82 -1.50 3.46
N CYS A 33 -1.78 -1.71 4.25
CA CYS A 33 -0.87 -2.83 4.09
C CYS A 33 -0.57 -3.46 5.45
N LEU A 34 -0.69 -4.78 5.53
CA LEU A 34 -0.23 -5.55 6.68
C LEU A 34 1.12 -6.18 6.32
N LEU A 35 2.11 -6.02 7.18
CA LEU A 35 3.45 -6.60 7.03
C LEU A 35 3.74 -7.49 8.24
N ARG A 36 4.03 -8.77 8.01
CA ARG A 36 4.55 -9.66 9.05
C ARG A 36 6.03 -9.86 8.86
N LEU A 37 6.79 -9.67 9.92
CA LEU A 37 8.24 -9.63 9.89
C LEU A 37 8.84 -10.68 10.83
N HIS A 38 9.91 -11.32 10.39
CA HIS A 38 10.76 -12.16 11.22
C HIS A 38 12.07 -11.43 11.54
N LEU A 39 12.33 -11.24 12.83
CA LEU A 39 13.47 -10.52 13.37
C LEU A 39 14.51 -11.53 13.90
N SER A 40 15.21 -12.23 13.00
CA SER A 40 16.13 -13.33 13.36
C SER A 40 17.20 -12.93 14.39
N GLU A 41 17.69 -11.70 14.31
CA GLU A 41 18.76 -11.18 15.16
C GLU A 41 18.27 -10.59 16.49
N ALA A 42 16.95 -10.44 16.68
CA ALA A 42 16.42 -9.92 17.94
C ALA A 42 16.55 -10.98 19.05
N ARG A 43 17.17 -10.61 20.17
CA ARG A 43 17.38 -11.51 21.33
C ARG A 43 16.62 -11.06 22.58
N SER A 44 15.87 -9.97 22.47
CA SER A 44 15.09 -9.40 23.56
C SER A 44 13.98 -8.51 23.02
N LEU A 45 12.99 -8.21 23.85
CA LEU A 45 11.95 -7.21 23.53
C LEU A 45 12.54 -5.82 23.27
N LYS A 46 13.68 -5.49 23.89
CA LYS A 46 14.37 -4.22 23.65
C LYS A 46 14.94 -4.16 22.23
N ASP A 47 15.57 -5.23 21.77
CA ASP A 47 16.12 -5.31 20.42
C ASP A 47 15.01 -5.20 19.38
N LYS A 48 13.91 -5.95 19.57
CA LYS A 48 12.71 -5.83 18.75
C LYS A 48 12.22 -4.38 18.68
N ARG A 49 12.01 -3.73 19.84
CA ARG A 49 11.53 -2.34 19.89
C ARG A 49 12.44 -1.40 19.12
N GLN A 50 13.75 -1.59 19.19
CA GLN A 50 14.71 -0.77 18.44
C GLN A 50 14.55 -0.95 16.93
N VAL A 51 14.50 -2.20 16.45
CA VAL A 51 14.35 -2.50 15.02
C VAL A 51 13.00 -1.99 14.48
N VAL A 52 11.91 -2.32 15.18
CA VAL A 52 10.54 -1.95 14.79
C VAL A 52 10.35 -0.43 14.80
N THR A 53 10.83 0.28 15.83
CA THR A 53 10.73 1.75 15.90
C THR A 53 11.52 2.41 14.77
N SER A 54 12.73 1.92 14.48
CA SER A 54 13.55 2.41 13.38
C SER A 54 12.86 2.21 12.04
N LEU A 55 12.30 1.02 11.80
CA LEU A 55 11.55 0.71 10.58
C LEU A 55 10.31 1.61 10.43
N MET A 56 9.46 1.69 11.45
CA MET A 56 8.26 2.55 11.42
C MET A 56 8.61 4.02 11.14
N THR A 57 9.68 4.52 11.74
CA THR A 57 10.16 5.90 11.50
C THR A 57 10.55 6.09 10.05
N ARG A 58 11.36 5.18 9.49
CA ARG A 58 11.78 5.25 8.09
C ARG A 58 10.60 5.15 7.12
N LEU A 59 9.62 4.29 7.41
CA LEU A 59 8.41 4.15 6.60
C LEU A 59 7.60 5.45 6.57
N ARG A 60 7.34 6.04 7.75
CA ARG A 60 6.64 7.33 7.89
C ARG A 60 7.37 8.44 7.11
N THR A 61 8.67 8.58 7.33
CA THR A 61 9.48 9.64 6.70
C THR A 61 9.61 9.46 5.18
N ARG A 62 9.78 8.22 4.70
CA ARG A 62 10.02 7.96 3.27
C ARG A 62 8.76 8.00 2.43
N PHE A 63 7.63 7.51 2.96
CA PHE A 63 6.41 7.31 2.17
C PHE A 63 5.24 8.21 2.58
N GLY A 64 5.36 8.96 3.69
CA GLY A 64 4.27 9.81 4.18
C GLY A 64 3.05 9.03 4.65
N VAL A 65 3.27 7.80 5.16
CA VAL A 65 2.22 6.88 5.59
C VAL A 65 2.05 6.88 7.11
N SER A 66 0.86 6.49 7.57
CA SER A 66 0.66 6.10 8.97
C SER A 66 1.10 4.66 9.16
N VAL A 67 1.73 4.36 10.29
CA VAL A 67 2.24 3.01 10.61
C VAL A 67 2.03 2.74 12.10
N ALA A 68 1.68 1.51 12.46
CA ALA A 68 1.62 1.04 13.85
C ALA A 68 2.00 -0.44 13.94
N GLU A 69 2.52 -0.86 15.09
CA GLU A 69 2.64 -2.28 15.43
C GLU A 69 1.29 -2.78 15.97
N LEU A 70 0.78 -3.91 15.46
CA LEU A 70 -0.58 -4.39 15.73
C LEU A 70 -0.64 -5.65 16.61
N ASP A 71 0.42 -6.48 16.63
CA ASP A 71 0.44 -7.76 17.37
C ASP A 71 1.89 -8.19 17.74
N GLU A 72 2.03 -9.36 18.38
CA GLU A 72 3.28 -10.05 18.71
C GLU A 72 4.15 -9.29 19.73
N GLN A 73 3.59 -8.38 20.52
CA GLN A 73 4.33 -7.51 21.44
C GLN A 73 5.17 -8.26 22.48
N GLU A 74 4.77 -9.50 22.83
CA GLU A 74 5.48 -10.38 23.77
C GLU A 74 6.43 -11.38 23.08
N THR A 75 6.43 -11.45 21.73
CA THR A 75 7.34 -12.30 20.95
C THR A 75 8.39 -11.43 20.26
N TRP A 76 9.66 -11.54 20.65
CA TRP A 76 10.70 -10.64 20.13
C TRP A 76 11.17 -10.97 18.71
N GLN A 77 10.95 -12.19 18.21
CA GLN A 77 11.36 -12.59 16.86
C GLN A 77 10.31 -12.31 15.79
N LEU A 78 9.10 -11.88 16.17
CA LEU A 78 8.02 -11.59 15.22
C LEU A 78 7.50 -10.17 15.45
N ALA A 79 7.11 -9.50 14.38
CA ALA A 79 6.40 -8.23 14.46
C ALA A 79 5.39 -8.10 13.33
N THR A 80 4.20 -7.61 13.66
CA THR A 80 3.16 -7.30 12.68
C THR A 80 2.94 -5.79 12.63
N LEU A 81 3.16 -5.20 11.46
CA LEU A 81 2.95 -3.77 11.21
C LEU A 81 1.71 -3.55 10.34
N GLY A 82 0.87 -2.62 10.78
CA GLY A 82 -0.19 -2.03 9.96
C GLY A 82 0.29 -0.71 9.37
N VAL A 83 0.09 -0.53 8.07
CA VAL A 83 0.37 0.69 7.33
C VAL A 83 -0.93 1.20 6.70
N ALA A 84 -1.14 2.51 6.72
CA ALA A 84 -2.26 3.15 6.05
C ALA A 84 -1.84 4.42 5.29
N CYS A 85 -2.45 4.64 4.12
CA CYS A 85 -2.26 5.82 3.30
C CYS A 85 -3.58 6.28 2.67
N VAL A 86 -3.63 7.56 2.28
CA VAL A 86 -4.77 8.15 1.56
C VAL A 86 -4.29 8.68 0.21
N SER A 87 -5.12 8.56 -0.82
CA SER A 87 -4.82 9.05 -2.16
C SER A 87 -6.08 9.47 -2.89
N ALA A 88 -5.93 10.28 -3.94
CA ALA A 88 -7.01 10.60 -4.88
C ALA A 88 -7.15 9.56 -6.01
N SER A 89 -6.27 8.56 -6.07
CA SER A 89 -6.23 7.55 -7.13
C SER A 89 -5.82 6.19 -6.57
N GLU A 90 -6.60 5.17 -6.89
CA GLU A 90 -6.29 3.77 -6.57
C GLU A 90 -4.94 3.34 -7.15
N THR A 91 -4.64 3.72 -8.40
CA THR A 91 -3.36 3.38 -9.03
C THR A 91 -2.17 3.99 -8.30
N VAL A 92 -2.29 5.26 -7.87
CA VAL A 92 -1.22 5.93 -7.11
C VAL A 92 -1.06 5.30 -5.73
N CYS A 93 -2.18 4.99 -5.07
CA CYS A 93 -2.22 4.30 -3.77
C CYS A 93 -1.53 2.92 -3.84
N ARG A 94 -1.95 2.08 -4.80
CA ARG A 94 -1.36 0.76 -5.04
C ARG A 94 0.13 0.83 -5.28
N ARG A 95 0.57 1.69 -6.20
CA ARG A 95 1.99 1.86 -6.52
C ARG A 95 2.81 2.31 -5.30
N LEU A 96 2.25 3.17 -4.45
CA LEU A 96 2.90 3.59 -3.20
C LEU A 96 3.10 2.40 -2.28
N LEU A 97 2.06 1.60 -2.05
CA LEU A 97 2.12 0.42 -1.17
C LEU A 97 3.04 -0.67 -1.73
N ASP A 98 3.01 -0.94 -3.03
CA ASP A 98 3.91 -1.91 -3.68
C ASP A 98 5.38 -1.49 -3.50
N ASN A 99 5.69 -0.19 -3.72
CA ASN A 99 7.03 0.34 -3.50
C ASN A 99 7.45 0.28 -2.03
N LEU A 100 6.50 0.44 -1.11
CA LEU A 100 6.73 0.34 0.32
C LEU A 100 7.09 -1.10 0.72
N VAL A 101 6.33 -2.09 0.25
CA VAL A 101 6.62 -3.52 0.48
C VAL A 101 8.00 -3.85 -0.08
N ALA A 102 8.26 -3.56 -1.35
CA ALA A 102 9.53 -3.86 -2.00
C ALA A 102 10.71 -3.17 -1.29
N TRP A 103 10.53 -1.94 -0.81
CA TRP A 103 11.58 -1.27 -0.05
C TRP A 103 11.81 -1.92 1.32
N THR A 104 10.74 -2.35 1.99
CA THR A 104 10.80 -2.99 3.31
C THR A 104 11.56 -4.31 3.27
N GLU A 105 11.35 -5.12 2.23
CA GLU A 105 12.09 -6.38 1.99
C GLU A 105 13.62 -6.19 1.93
N ARG A 106 14.10 -4.98 1.62
CA ARG A 106 15.53 -4.65 1.52
C ARG A 106 16.02 -3.76 2.65
N ALA A 107 15.18 -3.42 3.63
CA ALA A 107 15.44 -2.30 4.53
C ALA A 107 16.31 -2.64 5.73
N GLY A 108 16.44 -3.90 6.15
CA GLY A 108 17.13 -4.22 7.40
C GLY A 108 17.34 -5.72 7.66
N PRO A 109 17.84 -6.05 8.87
CA PRO A 109 18.14 -7.43 9.28
C PRO A 109 16.88 -8.15 9.76
N PHE A 110 15.88 -8.19 8.88
CA PHE A 110 14.62 -8.89 9.10
C PHE A 110 14.10 -9.41 7.77
N GLU A 111 13.27 -10.44 7.84
CA GLU A 111 12.63 -11.02 6.68
C GLU A 111 11.15 -10.63 6.68
N VAL A 112 10.61 -10.29 5.51
CA VAL A 112 9.17 -10.12 5.33
C VAL A 112 8.58 -11.50 5.10
N LEU A 113 7.77 -11.98 6.06
CA LEU A 113 7.09 -13.26 5.97
C LEU A 113 5.83 -13.16 5.13
N GLU A 114 5.11 -12.05 5.27
CA GLU A 114 3.82 -11.83 4.63
C GLU A 114 3.61 -10.33 4.37
N ALA A 115 3.04 -10.02 3.22
CA ALA A 115 2.57 -8.69 2.87
C ALA A 115 1.18 -8.79 2.22
N SER A 116 0.19 -8.10 2.78
CA SER A 116 -1.14 -8.01 2.19
C SER A 116 -1.52 -6.55 1.98
N ILE A 117 -2.08 -6.24 0.81
CA ILE A 117 -2.50 -4.89 0.43
C ILE A 117 -4.00 -4.90 0.17
N GLU A 118 -4.70 -3.96 0.79
CA GLU A 118 -6.11 -3.70 0.57
C GLU A 118 -6.32 -2.24 0.20
N ILE A 119 -7.21 -1.97 -0.76
CA ILE A 119 -7.56 -0.61 -1.18
C ILE A 119 -9.09 -0.49 -1.18
N ARG A 120 -9.58 0.60 -0.58
CA ARG A 120 -11.01 0.92 -0.44
C ARG A 120 -11.31 2.35 -0.88
#